data_AF-A0A4V3YY79-F1
#
_entry.id   AF-A0A4V3YY79-F1
#
_cell.length_a   1.000
_cell.length_b   1.000
_cell.length_c   1.000
_cell.angle_alpha   90.00
_cell.angle_beta   90.00
_cell.angle_gamma   90.00
#
_symmetry.space_group_name_H-M   'P 1'
#
loop_
_entity.id
_entity.type
_entity.pdbx_description
1 polymer ?
#
loop_
_entity_poly.entity_id
_entity_poly.type
_entity_poly.pdbx_seq_one_letter_code
_entity_poly.pdbx_strand_id
1 'polypeptide(L)'
;MTTNEKVARRKLSLLELAKEFNNVSKACKLIGYSRQQFYEIRRNYQTYGAEGLLDKLPGCKGAHPNRVAPEIEQAILDYSLT
;
A
#
# COMPACT_ATOMS: atom_id res chain seq x y z
N MET A 1 16.31 -6.15 -6.01
CA MET A 1 14.89 -6.42 -5.71
C MET A 1 14.54 -5.73 -4.40
N THR A 2 13.98 -4.53 -4.48
CA THR A 2 13.46 -3.81 -3.31
C THR A 2 12.24 -4.55 -2.73
N THR A 3 11.89 -4.29 -1.46
CA THR A 3 10.70 -4.90 -0.83
C THR A 3 9.43 -4.62 -1.62
N ASN A 4 9.29 -3.40 -2.13
CA ASN A 4 8.14 -2.96 -2.92
C ASN A 4 8.02 -3.70 -4.26
N GLU A 5 9.15 -3.93 -4.94
CA GLU A 5 9.17 -4.72 -6.19
C GLU A 5 8.72 -6.16 -5.96
N LYS A 6 9.14 -6.79 -4.85
CA LYS A 6 8.73 -8.16 -4.50
C LYS A 6 7.22 -8.24 -4.26
N VAL A 7 6.66 -7.27 -3.54
CA VAL A 7 5.21 -7.20 -3.29
C VAL A 7 4.43 -6.96 -4.58
N ALA A 8 4.85 -5.99 -5.39
CA ALA A 8 4.20 -5.68 -6.66
C ALA A 8 4.19 -6.90 -7.58
N ARG A 9 5.32 -7.61 -7.68
CA ARG A 9 5.41 -8.86 -8.45
C ARG A 9 4.44 -9.92 -7.91
N ARG A 10 4.39 -10.13 -6.59
CA ARG A 10 3.49 -11.14 -5.99
C ARG A 10 2.02 -10.84 -6.30
N LYS A 11 1.62 -9.57 -6.28
CA LYS A 11 0.26 -9.16 -6.64
C LYS A 11 -0.02 -9.30 -8.14
N LEU A 12 0.97 -9.01 -9.00
CA LEU A 12 0.84 -9.25 -10.44
C LEU A 12 0.64 -10.74 -10.73
N SER A 13 1.45 -11.61 -10.13
CA SER A 13 1.32 -13.06 -10.28
C SER A 13 -0.04 -13.59 -9.81
N LEU A 14 -0.67 -12.96 -8.80
CA LEU A 14 -2.04 -13.30 -8.40
C LEU A 14 -3.06 -13.03 -9.50
N LEU A 15 -2.95 -11.90 -10.19
CA LEU A 15 -3.85 -11.53 -11.29
C LEU A 15 -3.66 -12.45 -12.50
N GLU A 16 -2.42 -12.77 -12.83
CA GLU A 16 -2.06 -13.68 -13.92
C GLU A 16 -2.56 -15.10 -13.64
N LEU A 17 -2.30 -15.63 -12.44
CA LEU A 17 -2.74 -16.96 -12.04
C LEU A 17 -4.27 -17.11 -12.03
N ALA A 18 -4.98 -16.05 -11.62
CA ALA A 18 -6.45 -16.04 -11.67
C ALA A 18 -6.97 -16.11 -13.11
N LYS A 19 -6.24 -15.50 -14.07
CA LYS A 19 -6.55 -15.56 -15.50
C LYS A 19 -6.29 -16.95 -16.08
N GLU A 20 -5.15 -17.56 -15.74
CA GLU A 20 -4.79 -18.91 -16.21
C GLU A 20 -5.77 -19.98 -15.71
N PHE A 21 -6.16 -19.93 -14.44
CA PHE A 21 -7.11 -20.90 -13.89
C PHE A 21 -8.57 -20.60 -14.21
N ASN A 22 -8.88 -19.41 -14.74
CA ASN A 22 -10.23 -18.88 -14.86
C ASN A 22 -11.03 -19.02 -13.54
N ASN A 23 -10.34 -18.97 -12.39
CA ASN A 23 -10.91 -19.22 -11.06
C ASN A 23 -10.17 -18.42 -9.98
N VAL A 24 -10.80 -17.33 -9.57
CA VAL A 24 -10.27 -16.41 -8.54
C VAL A 24 -10.09 -17.10 -7.20
N SER A 25 -11.04 -17.94 -6.79
CA SER A 25 -11.00 -18.60 -5.48
C SER A 25 -9.82 -19.57 -5.38
N LYS A 26 -9.50 -20.29 -6.46
CA LYS A 26 -8.36 -21.21 -6.52
C LYS A 26 -7.03 -20.45 -6.47
N ALA A 27 -6.90 -19.37 -7.24
CA ALA A 27 -5.71 -18.52 -7.23
C ALA A 27 -5.47 -17.87 -5.85
N CYS A 28 -6.53 -17.35 -5.23
CA CYS A 28 -6.49 -16.76 -3.89
C CYS A 28 -6.02 -17.77 -2.82
N LYS A 29 -6.56 -19.00 -2.85
CA LYS A 29 -6.14 -20.09 -1.95
C LYS A 29 -4.67 -20.46 -2.11
N LEU A 30 -4.13 -20.45 -3.33
CA LEU A 30 -2.73 -20.83 -3.58
C LEU A 30 -1.75 -19.77 -3.08
N ILE A 31 -2.02 -18.48 -3.35
CA ILE A 31 -1.10 -17.39 -3.00
C ILE A 31 -1.28 -16.90 -1.56
N GLY A 32 -2.45 -17.12 -0.96
CA GLY A 32 -2.77 -16.72 0.40
C GLY A 32 -3.38 -15.32 0.53
N TYR A 33 -4.18 -14.90 -0.46
CA TYR A 33 -4.96 -13.66 -0.39
C TYR A 33 -6.43 -13.95 -0.19
N SER A 34 -7.15 -13.02 0.44
CA SER A 34 -8.61 -13.07 0.49
C SER A 34 -9.22 -12.66 -0.86
N ARG A 35 -10.46 -13.09 -1.12
CA ARG A 35 -11.19 -12.65 -2.33
C ARG A 35 -11.40 -11.14 -2.36
N GLN A 36 -11.60 -10.51 -1.20
CA GLN A 36 -11.74 -9.05 -1.11
C GLN A 36 -10.46 -8.36 -1.57
N GLN A 37 -9.30 -8.79 -1.05
CA GLN A 37 -8.00 -8.26 -1.42
C GLN A 37 -7.74 -8.41 -2.92
N PHE A 38 -8.13 -9.54 -3.53
CA PHE A 38 -8.02 -9.74 -4.96
C PHE A 38 -8.75 -8.65 -5.76
N TYR A 39 -9.99 -8.33 -5.40
CA TYR A 39 -10.76 -7.32 -6.11
C TYR A 39 -10.24 -5.91 -5.89
N GLU A 40 -9.71 -5.59 -4.69
CA GLU A 40 -9.01 -4.34 -4.41
C GLU A 40 -7.75 -4.20 -5.27
N ILE A 41 -6.91 -5.24 -5.32
CA ILE A 41 -5.69 -5.29 -6.13
C ILE A 41 -6.03 -5.13 -7.62
N ARG A 42 -7.05 -5.86 -8.11
CA ARG A 42 -7.51 -5.78 -9.49
C ARG A 42 -7.99 -4.37 -9.85
N ARG A 43 -8.79 -3.76 -8.96
CA ARG A 43 -9.28 -2.38 -9.14
C ARG A 43 -8.11 -1.40 -9.21
N ASN A 44 -7.18 -1.49 -8.27
CA ASN A 44 -6.01 -0.62 -8.23
C ASN A 44 -5.15 -0.77 -9.49
N TYR A 45 -4.96 -1.99 -9.98
CA TYR A 45 -4.24 -2.25 -11.22
C TYR A 45 -4.96 -1.66 -12.45
N GLN A 46 -6.29 -1.74 -12.49
CA GLN A 46 -7.07 -1.14 -13.57
C GLN A 46 -7.06 0.40 -13.52
N THR A 47 -7.01 1.00 -12.34
CA THR A 47 -7.02 2.46 -12.17
C THR A 47 -5.64 3.10 -12.34
N TYR A 48 -4.58 2.46 -11.84
CA TYR A 48 -3.24 3.06 -11.73
C TYR A 48 -2.15 2.23 -12.44
N GLY A 49 -2.50 1.16 -13.15
CA GLY A 49 -1.52 0.27 -13.79
C GLY A 49 -0.58 -0.40 -12.79
N ALA A 50 0.69 -0.58 -13.20
CA ALA A 50 1.71 -1.23 -12.37
C ALA A 50 1.97 -0.49 -11.04
N GLU A 51 1.85 0.84 -11.01
CA GLU A 51 2.01 1.62 -9.78
C GLU A 51 0.92 1.34 -8.74
N GLY A 52 -0.25 0.89 -9.18
CA GLY A 52 -1.36 0.49 -8.31
C GLY A 52 -1.08 -0.77 -7.48
N LEU A 53 -0.07 -1.55 -7.83
CA LEU A 53 0.33 -2.76 -7.10
C LEU A 53 1.29 -2.46 -5.94
N LEU A 54 1.91 -1.27 -5.93
CA LEU A 54 2.77 -0.85 -4.84
C LEU A 54 1.92 -0.62 -3.58
N ASP A 55 2.42 -1.08 -2.43
CA ASP A 55 1.79 -0.75 -1.16
C ASP A 55 1.97 0.73 -0.88
N LYS A 56 0.88 1.49 -1.02
CA LYS A 56 0.81 2.85 -0.49
C LYS A 56 0.60 2.69 1.01
N LEU A 57 1.64 2.93 1.81
CA LEU A 57 1.50 2.90 3.27
C LEU A 57 0.31 3.79 3.66
N PRO A 58 -0.71 3.25 4.34
CA PRO A 58 -1.72 4.07 4.96
C PRO A 58 -1.02 4.82 6.10
N GLY A 59 -0.68 6.08 5.83
CA GLY A 59 0.02 6.96 6.76
C GLY A 59 -0.46 8.38 6.56
N CYS A 60 -0.33 9.19 7.60
CA CYS A 60 -0.66 10.61 7.54
C CYS A 60 0.21 11.25 6.45
N LYS A 61 -0.41 11.67 5.34
CA LYS A 61 0.28 12.27 4.19
C LYS A 61 0.66 13.73 4.46
N GLY A 62 1.28 13.98 5.60
CA GLY A 62 1.69 15.31 6.03
C GLY A 62 1.44 15.56 7.51
N ALA A 63 1.79 16.78 7.93
CA ALA A 63 1.48 17.30 9.24
C ALA A 63 -0.04 17.33 9.46
N HIS A 64 -0.46 17.09 10.70
CA HIS A 64 -1.86 17.27 11.10
C HIS A 64 -2.32 18.71 10.77
N PRO A 65 -3.55 18.94 10.27
CA PRO A 65 -4.02 20.28 9.92
C PRO A 65 -3.94 21.29 11.06
N ASN A 66 -4.05 20.82 12.31
CA ASN A 66 -3.90 21.65 13.51
C ASN A 66 -2.48 21.60 14.11
N ARG A 67 -1.43 21.39 13.30
CA ARG A 67 -0.05 21.48 13.78
C ARG A 67 0.27 22.94 14.10
N VAL A 68 0.89 23.18 15.25
CA VAL A 68 1.41 24.50 15.64
C VAL A 68 2.49 24.96 14.67
N ALA A 69 2.67 26.28 14.54
CA ALA A 69 3.72 26.86 13.73
C ALA A 69 5.10 26.32 14.15
N PRO A 70 6.02 26.06 13.21
CA PRO A 70 7.32 25.43 13.49
C PRO A 70 8.14 26.23 14.52
N GLU A 71 7.98 27.55 14.55
CA GLU A 71 8.61 28.46 15.52
C GLU A 71 8.20 28.16 16.96
N ILE A 72 6.90 27.85 17.18
CA ILE A 72 6.37 27.51 18.50
C ILE A 72 6.84 26.11 18.92
N GLU A 73 6.85 25.17 17.97
CA GLU A 73 7.36 23.81 18.21
C GLU A 73 8.83 23.85 18.66
N GLN A 74 9.66 24.65 17.98
CA GLN A 74 11.06 24.81 18.34
C GLN A 74 11.25 25.45 19.72
N ALA A 75 10.49 26.51 20.02
CA ALA A 75 10.54 27.17 21.33
C ALA A 75 10.20 26.22 22.49
N ILE A 76 9.22 25.33 22.30
CA ILE A 76 8.86 24.32 23.30
C ILE A 76 9.96 23.27 23.47
N LEU A 77 10.56 22.81 22.37
CA LEU A 77 11.66 21.84 22.40
C LEU A 77 12.89 22.41 23.12
N ASP A 78 13.28 23.64 22.81
CA ASP A 78 14.42 24.30 23.42
C ASP A 78 14.22 24.51 24.93
N TYR A 79 12.98 24.82 25.36
CA TYR A 79 12.62 24.95 26.78
C TYR A 79 12.57 23.61 27.51
N SER A 80 12.18 22.52 26.84
CA SER A 80 11.94 21.22 27.50
C SER A 80 13.15 20.30 27.49
N LEU A 81 14.11 20.54 26.59
CA LEU A 81 15.34 19.76 26.45
C LEU A 81 16.57 20.44 27.09
N THR A 82 16.36 21.55 27.80
CA THR A 82 17.33 22.16 28.71
C THR A 82 17.30 21.48 30.08
#